data_AF-B4D8T7-F1
#
_entry.id   AF-B4D8T7-F1
#
_cell.length_a   1.000
_cell.length_b   1.000
_cell.length_c   1.000
_cell.angle_alpha   90.00
_cell.angle_beta   90.00
_cell.angle_gamma   90.00
#
_symmetry.space_group_name_H-M   'P 1'
#
loop_
_entity.id
_entity.type
_entity.pdbx_description
1 polymer ?
#
loop_
_entity_poly.entity_id
_entity_poly.type
_entity_poly.pdbx_seq_one_letter_code
_entity_poly.pdbx_strand_id
1 'polypeptide(L)'
;MPTAPQNQTGILALEGEIDLHRSPQVKETLEPLVSQKVPRILVDFSQVTYIDSSGLATMIETLQRIQSYGGKFAMFGLRDSVRNIFEIARLDQIFSIYPDQATAVAGT
;
A
#
# COMPACT_ATOMS: atom_id res chain seq x y z
N MET A 1 -12.37 29.49 5.86
CA MET A 1 -11.69 28.52 4.97
C MET A 1 -11.52 27.23 5.75
N PRO A 2 -12.00 26.07 5.30
CA PRO A 2 -11.77 24.85 6.05
C PRO A 2 -10.31 24.44 5.84
N THR A 3 -9.56 24.46 6.94
CA THR A 3 -8.21 23.94 7.05
C THR A 3 -8.23 22.46 6.65
N ALA A 4 -7.63 22.14 5.51
CA ALA A 4 -7.42 20.74 5.11
C ALA A 4 -6.69 20.03 6.27
N PRO A 5 -7.17 18.87 6.74
CA PRO A 5 -6.45 18.10 7.73
C PRO A 5 -5.15 17.59 7.08
N GLN A 6 -4.04 18.28 7.36
CA GLN A 6 -2.70 17.93 6.87
C GLN A 6 -2.17 16.60 7.46
N ASN A 7 -2.99 15.87 8.23
CA ASN A 7 -2.63 14.61 8.91
C ASN A 7 -3.52 13.42 8.51
N GLN A 8 -4.34 13.52 7.45
CA GLN A 8 -5.22 12.40 7.07
C GLN A 8 -4.39 11.23 6.51
N THR A 9 -4.09 10.26 7.37
CA THR A 9 -3.37 9.03 7.04
C THR A 9 -4.36 7.88 7.06
N GLY A 10 -4.59 7.25 5.91
CA GLY A 10 -5.34 5.99 5.82
C GLY A 10 -4.39 4.84 6.11
N ILE A 11 -4.69 4.00 7.10
CA ILE A 11 -3.95 2.77 7.35
C ILE A 11 -4.87 1.61 7.00
N LEU A 12 -4.43 0.75 6.08
CA LEU A 12 -5.17 -0.42 5.65
C LEU A 12 -4.39 -1.67 6.01
N ALA A 13 -5.01 -2.56 6.78
CA ALA A 13 -4.43 -3.87 7.06
C ALA A 13 -4.86 -4.89 6.01
N LEU A 14 -3.88 -5.57 5.42
CA LEU A 14 -4.11 -6.69 4.51
C LEU A 14 -3.78 -7.99 5.21
N GLU A 15 -4.55 -9.02 4.92
CA GLU A 15 -4.42 -10.33 5.54
C GLU A 15 -4.60 -11.48 4.55
N GLY A 16 -3.89 -12.58 4.81
CA GLY A 16 -3.91 -13.78 3.99
C GLY A 16 -3.18 -13.61 2.66
N GLU A 17 -3.71 -14.23 1.61
CA GLU A 17 -3.09 -14.28 0.29
C GLU A 17 -3.64 -13.19 -0.62
N ILE A 18 -2.76 -12.40 -1.24
CA ILE A 18 -3.11 -11.37 -2.22
C ILE A 18 -2.93 -11.97 -3.61
N ASP A 19 -3.96 -12.64 -4.09
CA ASP A 19 -4.02 -13.30 -5.40
C ASP A 19 -5.06 -12.63 -6.31
N LEU A 20 -5.31 -13.20 -7.49
CA LEU A 20 -6.30 -12.69 -8.44
C LEU A 20 -7.72 -12.59 -7.85
N HIS A 21 -8.05 -13.39 -6.84
CA HIS A 21 -9.36 -13.40 -6.20
C HIS A 21 -9.50 -12.32 -5.13
N ARG A 22 -8.43 -12.06 -4.37
CA ARG A 22 -8.43 -11.03 -3.31
C ARG A 22 -8.02 -9.64 -3.78
N SER A 23 -7.25 -9.54 -4.85
CA SER A 23 -6.80 -8.27 -5.43
C SER A 23 -7.96 -7.29 -5.71
N PRO A 24 -9.11 -7.70 -6.29
CA PRO A 24 -10.25 -6.81 -6.51
C PRO A 24 -10.82 -6.25 -5.20
N GLN A 25 -10.93 -7.08 -4.15
CA GLN A 25 -11.47 -6.67 -2.86
C GLN A 25 -10.55 -5.64 -2.17
N VAL A 26 -9.23 -5.84 -2.28
CA VAL A 26 -8.24 -4.87 -1.79
C VAL A 26 -8.36 -3.54 -2.54
N LYS A 27 -8.53 -3.60 -3.87
CA LYS A 27 -8.74 -2.43 -4.71
C LYS A 27 -10.02 -1.68 -4.33
N GLU A 28 -11.13 -2.37 -4.11
CA GLU A 28 -12.39 -1.76 -3.63
C GLU A 28 -12.24 -1.09 -2.27
N THR A 29 -11.40 -1.64 -1.39
CA THR A 29 -11.16 -1.03 -0.07
C THR A 29 -10.27 0.21 -0.16
N LEU A 30 -9.33 0.23 -1.12
CA LEU A 30 -8.44 1.36 -1.40
C LEU A 30 -9.13 2.46 -2.22
N GLU A 31 -10.07 2.10 -3.09
CA GLU A 31 -10.80 3.00 -3.98
C GLU A 31 -11.37 4.23 -3.27
N PRO A 32 -12.11 4.13 -2.14
CA PRO A 32 -12.61 5.31 -1.45
C PRO A 32 -11.49 6.20 -0.89
N LEU A 33 -10.36 5.64 -0.45
CA LEU A 33 -9.22 6.43 0.03
C LEU A 33 -8.56 7.20 -1.11
N VAL A 34 -8.42 6.55 -2.27
CA VAL A 34 -7.89 7.17 -3.51
C VAL A 34 -8.85 8.23 -4.03
N SER A 35 -10.16 7.95 -4.05
CA SER A 35 -11.22 8.86 -4.52
C SER A 35 -11.39 10.08 -3.60
N GLN A 36 -11.19 9.90 -2.28
CA GLN A 36 -11.11 11.00 -1.32
C GLN A 36 -9.77 11.76 -1.37
N LYS A 37 -8.82 11.33 -2.23
CA LYS A 37 -7.48 11.91 -2.35
C LYS A 37 -6.75 11.98 -1.01
N VAL A 38 -6.84 10.91 -0.24
CA VAL A 38 -6.14 10.81 1.06
C VAL A 38 -4.65 11.02 0.81
N PRO A 39 -4.02 12.01 1.47
CA PRO A 39 -2.66 12.44 1.16
C PRO A 39 -1.62 11.37 1.53
N ARG A 40 -1.95 10.47 2.46
CA ARG A 40 -1.04 9.41 2.90
C ARG A 40 -1.80 8.11 3.12
N ILE A 41 -1.40 7.06 2.43
CA ILE A 41 -1.97 5.72 2.56
C ILE A 41 -0.84 4.75 2.95
N LEU A 42 -1.00 4.10 4.09
CA LEU A 42 -0.09 3.08 4.60
C LEU A 42 -0.79 1.73 4.57
N VAL A 43 -0.08 0.71 4.10
CA VAL A 43 -0.63 -0.64 4.02
C VAL A 43 0.18 -1.59 4.89
N ASP A 44 -0.50 -2.26 5.81
CA ASP A 44 0.08 -3.28 6.67
C ASP A 44 0.05 -4.65 5.99
N PHE A 45 1.23 -5.22 5.78
CA PHE A 45 1.44 -6.55 5.19
C PHE A 45 1.82 -7.62 6.24
N SER A 46 1.78 -7.30 7.54
CA SER A 46 2.16 -8.22 8.61
C SER A 46 1.36 -9.52 8.61
N GLN A 47 0.09 -9.46 8.22
CA GLN A 47 -0.80 -10.61 8.09
C GLN A 47 -0.87 -11.17 6.66
N VAL A 48 -0.14 -10.61 5.70
CA VAL A 48 -0.10 -11.11 4.32
C VAL A 48 0.87 -12.27 4.22
N THR A 49 0.36 -13.45 3.88
CA THR A 49 1.15 -14.68 3.80
C THR A 49 1.74 -14.92 2.41
N TYR A 50 1.11 -14.39 1.36
CA TYR A 50 1.53 -14.61 -0.03
C TYR A 50 1.02 -13.48 -0.94
N ILE A 51 1.74 -13.21 -2.03
CA ILE A 51 1.31 -12.30 -3.10
C ILE A 51 1.75 -12.86 -4.46
N ASP A 52 0.89 -12.75 -5.47
CA ASP A 52 1.22 -13.13 -6.85
C ASP A 52 1.40 -11.91 -7.78
N SER A 53 1.61 -12.14 -9.07
CA SER A 53 1.76 -11.09 -10.08
C SER A 53 0.53 -10.17 -10.20
N SER A 54 -0.68 -10.68 -9.93
CA SER A 54 -1.91 -9.91 -10.00
C SER A 54 -2.08 -9.00 -8.78
N GLY A 55 -1.67 -9.47 -7.60
CA GLY A 55 -1.58 -8.66 -6.39
C GLY A 55 -0.57 -7.53 -6.54
N LEU A 56 0.62 -7.84 -7.07
CA LEU A 56 1.63 -6.83 -7.37
C LEU A 56 1.12 -5.78 -8.37
N ALA A 57 0.50 -6.21 -9.47
CA ALA A 57 -0.08 -5.29 -10.46
C ALA A 57 -1.11 -4.35 -9.83
N THR A 58 -1.97 -4.87 -8.96
CA THR A 58 -2.98 -4.09 -8.23
C THR A 58 -2.34 -3.04 -7.32
N MET A 59 -1.26 -3.40 -6.62
CA MET A 59 -0.50 -2.45 -5.79
C MET A 59 0.13 -1.34 -6.65
N ILE A 60 0.68 -1.69 -7.81
CA ILE A 60 1.31 -0.71 -8.72
C ILE A 60 0.27 0.25 -9.29
N GLU A 61 -0.87 -0.25 -9.75
CA GLU A 61 -1.98 0.59 -10.21
C GLU A 61 -2.43 1.57 -9.11
N THR A 62 -2.55 1.09 -7.88
CA THR A 62 -2.95 1.91 -6.72
C THR A 62 -1.90 2.99 -6.45
N LEU A 63 -0.62 2.62 -6.39
CA LEU A 63 0.48 3.57 -6.21
C LEU A 63 0.46 4.68 -7.27
N GLN A 64 0.32 4.32 -8.55
CA GLN A 64 0.28 5.28 -9.65
C GLN A 64 -0.90 6.26 -9.50
N ARG A 65 -2.08 5.76 -9.11
CA ARG A 65 -3.24 6.61 -8.82
C ARG A 65 -2.98 7.56 -7.66
N ILE A 66 -2.36 7.07 -6.58
CA ILE A 66 -2.02 7.88 -5.40
C ILE A 66 -1.03 8.98 -5.75
N GLN A 67 0.03 8.62 -6.49
CA GLN A 67 1.02 9.58 -6.96
C GLN A 67 0.43 10.61 -7.93
N SER A 68 -0.58 10.24 -8.74
CA SER A 68 -1.22 11.16 -9.70
C SER A 68 -1.86 12.39 -9.06
N TYR A 69 -2.30 12.29 -7.80
CA TYR A 69 -2.81 13.43 -7.04
C TYR A 69 -1.82 13.97 -6.00
N GLY A 70 -0.56 13.51 -6.04
CA GLY A 70 0.50 13.93 -5.12
C GLY A 70 0.43 13.29 -3.72
N GLY A 71 -0.33 12.20 -3.57
CA GLY A 71 -0.36 11.43 -2.34
C GLY A 71 0.88 10.56 -2.16
N LYS A 72 1.07 10.07 -0.94
CA LYS A 72 2.13 9.14 -0.58
C LYS A 72 1.54 7.77 -0.27
N PHE A 73 2.14 6.73 -0.83
CA PHE A 73 1.78 5.34 -0.56
C PHE A 73 3.01 4.61 -0.03
N ALA A 74 2.85 3.93 1.10
CA ALA A 74 3.91 3.11 1.67
C ALA A 74 3.34 1.84 2.29
N MET A 75 4.21 0.85 2.44
CA MET A 75 3.87 -0.45 3.00
C MET A 75 4.76 -0.74 4.18
N PHE A 76 4.27 -1.48 5.17
CA PHE A 76 5.06 -1.92 6.30
C PHE A 76 4.73 -3.35 6.73
N GLY A 77 5.63 -3.94 7.52
CA GLY A 77 5.41 -5.29 8.05
C GLY A 77 5.48 -6.41 7.02
N LEU A 78 6.14 -6.20 5.87
CA LEU A 78 6.30 -7.27 4.88
C LEU A 78 7.06 -8.46 5.48
N ARG A 79 6.46 -9.64 5.38
CA ARG A 79 7.10 -10.93 5.72
C ARG A 79 8.17 -11.26 4.68
N ASP A 80 9.18 -12.05 5.05
CA ASP A 80 10.30 -12.41 4.16
C ASP A 80 9.85 -13.04 2.84
N SER A 81 8.82 -13.90 2.87
CA SER A 81 8.26 -14.51 1.67
C SER A 81 7.72 -13.49 0.67
N VAL A 82 6.99 -12.48 1.16
CA VAL A 82 6.43 -11.40 0.35
C VAL A 82 7.54 -10.46 -0.10
N ARG A 83 8.46 -10.09 0.80
CA ARG A 83 9.61 -9.23 0.49
C ARG A 83 10.45 -9.80 -0.66
N ASN A 84 10.77 -11.10 -0.62
CA ASN A 84 11.56 -11.75 -1.67
C ASN A 84 10.87 -11.63 -3.05
N ILE A 85 9.54 -11.76 -3.10
CA ILE A 85 8.77 -11.59 -4.34
C ILE A 85 8.86 -10.15 -4.85
N PHE A 86 8.78 -9.15 -3.95
CA PHE A 86 8.95 -7.74 -4.30
C PHE A 86 10.37 -7.45 -4.82
N GLU A 87 11.41 -8.00 -4.19
CA GLU A 87 12.81 -7.84 -4.61
C GLU A 87 13.07 -8.50 -5.97
N ILE A 88 12.56 -9.71 -6.19
CA ILE A 88 12.64 -10.40 -7.49
C ILE A 88 11.96 -9.56 -8.59
N ALA A 89 10.80 -8.99 -8.27
CA ALA A 89 10.07 -8.12 -9.18
C ALA A 89 10.68 -6.70 -9.29
N ARG A 90 11.74 -6.38 -8.52
CA ARG A 90 12.37 -5.05 -8.40
C ARG A 90 11.38 -3.94 -8.05
N LEU A 91 10.34 -4.30 -7.31
CA LEU A 91 9.30 -3.38 -6.86
C LEU A 91 9.70 -2.68 -5.56
N ASP A 92 10.70 -3.20 -4.85
CA ASP A 92 11.31 -2.57 -3.67
C ASP A 92 11.83 -1.15 -3.95
N GLN A 93 12.21 -0.84 -5.20
CA GLN A 93 12.66 0.51 -5.59
C GLN A 93 11.52 1.46 -5.93
N ILE A 94 10.35 0.91 -6.25
CA ILE A 94 9.17 1.67 -6.66
C ILE A 94 8.32 1.99 -5.42
N PHE A 95 8.24 1.05 -4.48
CA PHE A 95 7.45 1.18 -3.27
C PHE A 95 8.30 1.58 -2.07
N SER A 96 7.80 2.53 -1.28
CA SER A 96 8.38 2.81 0.03
C SER A 96 7.96 1.72 1.02
N ILE A 97 8.90 0.82 1.33
CA ILE A 97 8.69 -0.29 2.26
C ILE A 97 9.42 0.02 3.58
N TYR A 98 8.69 -0.05 4.68
CA TYR A 98 9.19 0.19 6.02
C TYR A 98 9.07 -1.08 6.89
N PRO A 99 9.89 -1.20 7.94
CA PRO A 99 9.80 -2.36 8.84
C PRO A 99 8.50 -2.36 9.65
N ASP A 100 8.05 -1.19 10.10
CA ASP A 100 6.93 -1.04 11.03
C ASP A 100 6.10 0.22 10.74
N GLN A 101 4.91 0.28 11.34
CA GLN A 101 3.97 1.40 11.17
C GLN A 101 4.58 2.74 11.59
N ALA A 102 5.34 2.79 12.70
CA ALA A 102 5.87 4.05 13.20
C ALA A 102 6.89 4.65 12.23
N THR A 103 7.78 3.82 11.70
CA THR A 103 8.73 4.25 10.65
C THR A 103 8.00 4.63 9.36
N ALA A 104 6.95 3.91 8.98
CA ALA A 104 6.16 4.23 7.78
C ALA A 104 5.48 5.60 7.89
N VAL A 105 4.91 5.93 9.05
CA VAL A 105 4.31 7.25 9.32
C VAL A 105 5.39 8.33 9.35
N ALA A 106 6.59 8.05 9.86
CA ALA A 106 7.66 9.05 9.92
C ALA A 106 8.36 9.31 8.57
N GLY A 107 8.48 8.29 7.72
CA GLY A 107 9.17 8.37 6.43
C GLY A 107 8.29 8.83 5.25
N THR A 108 6.97 8.75 5.41
CA THR A 108 6.00 9.40 4.49
C THR A 108 5.67 10.79 4.99
#